data_AF-M3IIR9-F1
#
_entry.id   AF-M3IIR9-F1
#
_cell.length_a   1.000
_cell.length_b   1.000
_cell.length_c   1.000
_cell.angle_alpha   90.00
_cell.angle_beta   90.00
_cell.angle_gamma   90.00
#
_symmetry.space_group_name_H-M   'P 1'
#
loop_
_entity.id
_entity.type
_entity.pdbx_description
1 polymer ?
#
loop_
_entity_poly.entity_id
_entity_poly.type
_entity_poly.pdbx_seq_one_letter_code
_entity_poly.pdbx_strand_id
1 'polypeptide(L)' 'MKLGKSLWFVIAIKLLIMFGILKVFIFDESLNSKFESDEAKADFVISNLTKE' A
#
# COMPACT_ATOMS: atom_id res chain seq x y z
N MET A 1 23.96 -7.18 24.79
CA MET A 1 22.52 -7.11 24.44
C MET A 1 22.11 -5.69 23.99
N LYS A 2 22.62 -5.19 22.86
CA LYS A 2 22.29 -3.84 22.36
C LYS A 2 22.17 -3.77 20.82
N LEU A 3 22.96 -4.60 20.11
CA LEU A 3 22.92 -4.67 18.64
C LEU A 3 21.58 -5.13 18.06
N GLY A 4 20.98 -6.20 18.59
CA GLY A 4 19.76 -6.78 18.01
C GLY A 4 18.55 -5.83 18.01
N LYS A 5 18.31 -5.12 19.13
CA LYS A 5 17.22 -4.14 19.21
C LYS A 5 17.44 -2.95 18.27
N SER A 6 18.68 -2.47 18.17
CA SER A 6 19.03 -1.38 17.26
C SER A 6 18.82 -1.77 15.80
N LEU A 7 19.22 -3.00 15.42
CA LEU A 7 19.06 -3.49 14.06
C LEU A 7 17.58 -3.67 13.69
N TRP A 8 16.79 -4.20 14.63
CA TRP A 8 15.35 -4.37 14.43
C TRP A 8 14.63 -3.03 14.27
N PHE A 9 15.05 -1.99 15.01
CA PHE A 9 14.54 -0.63 14.85
C PHE A 9 14.82 -0.06 13.45
N VAL A 10 16.05 -0.25 12.92
CA VAL A 10 16.39 0.18 11.55
C VAL A 10 15.55 -0.58 10.52
N ILE A 11 15.35 -1.89 10.70
CA ILE A 11 14.51 -2.70 9.80
C ILE A 11 13.06 -2.20 9.83
N ALA A 12 12.49 -1.95 11.00
CA ALA A 12 11.12 -1.43 11.14
C ALA A 12 10.93 -0.09 10.43
N ILE A 13 11.89 0.83 10.57
CA ILE A 13 11.88 2.11 9.86
C ILE A 13 11.93 1.89 8.34
N LYS A 14 12.82 1.03 7.86
CA LYS A 14 12.91 0.73 6.42
C LYS A 14 11.62 0.13 5.88
N LEU A 15 11.00 -0.79 6.61
CA LEU A 15 9.71 -1.38 6.23
C LEU A 15 8.60 -0.33 6.18
N LEU A 16 8.57 0.61 7.14
CA LEU A 16 7.58 1.68 7.15
C LEU A 16 7.76 2.65 5.97
N ILE A 17 9.02 2.99 5.64
CA ILE A 17 9.34 3.80 4.45
C ILE A 17 8.98 3.05 3.16
N MET A 18 9.34 1.78 3.04
CA MET A 18 8.99 0.96 1.87
C MET A 18 7.47 0.82 1.71
N PHE A 19 6.73 0.66 2.81
CA PHE A 19 5.27 0.62 2.79
C PHE A 19 4.67 1.97 2.39
N GLY A 20 5.25 3.08 2.84
CA GLY A 20 4.86 4.43 2.41
C GLY A 20 5.08 4.67 0.92
N ILE A 21 6.23 4.26 0.39
CA ILE A 21 6.55 4.34 -1.04
C ILE A 21 5.59 3.47 -1.85
N LEU A 22 5.45 2.19 -1.51
CA LEU A 22 4.50 1.29 -2.19
C LEU A 22 3.07 1.82 -2.10
N LYS A 23 2.67 2.45 -0.99
CA LYS A 23 1.36 3.07 -0.87
C LYS A 23 1.16 4.16 -1.92
N VAL A 24 2.12 5.06 -2.08
CA VAL A 24 2.02 6.14 -3.07
C VAL A 24 2.07 5.57 -4.50
N PHE A 25 3.03 4.70 -4.81
CA PHE A 25 3.16 4.18 -6.18
C PHE A 25 2.05 3.19 -6.59
N ILE A 26 1.53 2.35 -5.69
CA ILE A 26 0.52 1.34 -6.02
C ILE A 26 -0.90 1.92 -5.94
N PHE A 27 -1.18 2.80 -4.97
CA PHE A 27 -2.57 3.25 -4.72
C PHE A 27 -2.91 4.58 -5.39
N ASP A 28 -1.95 5.47 -5.62
CA ASP A 28 -2.22 6.81 -6.18
C ASP A 28 -2.50 6.73 -7.69
N GLU A 29 -1.77 5.88 -8.42
CA GLU A 29 -1.90 5.77 -9.88
C GLU A 29 -3.05 4.85 -10.33
N SER A 30 -3.55 3.96 -9.47
CA SER A 30 -4.51 2.92 -9.88
C SER A 30 -5.97 3.14 -9.46
N LEU A 31 -6.23 3.75 -8.29
CA LEU A 31 -7.59 3.78 -7.70
C LEU A 31 -8.17 5.18 -7.53
N ASN A 32 -7.39 6.18 -7.13
CA ASN A 32 -7.94 7.53 -6.92
C ASN A 32 -7.90 8.41 -8.17
N SER A 33 -6.97 8.18 -9.10
CA SER A 33 -6.84 8.98 -10.32
C SER A 33 -7.78 8.55 -11.46
N LYS A 34 -8.27 7.30 -11.43
CA LYS A 34 -9.08 6.69 -12.50
C LYS A 34 -10.60 6.76 -12.30
N PHE A 35 -11.06 7.02 -11.07
CA PHE A 35 -12.48 6.92 -10.73
C PHE A 35 -12.95 8.19 -10.02
N GLU A 36 -13.96 8.85 -10.57
CA GLU A 36 -14.53 10.09 -10.04
C GLU A 36 -15.51 9.85 -8.86
N SER A 37 -16.13 8.67 -8.78
CA SER A 37 -17.03 8.27 -7.69
C SER A 37 -16.47 7.07 -6.92
N ASP A 38 -16.73 7.05 -5.62
CA ASP A 38 -16.35 5.95 -4.74
C ASP A 38 -17.14 4.66 -5.05
N GLU A 39 -18.37 4.75 -5.56
CA GLU A 39 -19.11 3.56 -6.04
C GLU A 39 -18.41 2.91 -7.24
N ALA A 40 -18.00 3.69 -8.24
CA ALA A 40 -17.32 3.16 -9.43
C ALA A 40 -15.99 2.49 -9.07
N LYS A 41 -15.29 3.04 -8.07
CA LYS A 41 -14.07 2.47 -7.51
C LYS A 41 -14.34 1.15 -6.78
N ALA A 42 -15.40 1.09 -5.96
CA ALA A 42 -15.79 -0.11 -5.24
C ALA A 42 -16.17 -1.26 -6.20
N ASP A 43 -16.97 -0.97 -7.22
CA ASP A 43 -17.38 -1.95 -8.24
C ASP A 43 -16.19 -2.49 -9.03
N PHE A 44 -15.24 -1.61 -9.40
CA PHE A 44 -14.00 -2.04 -10.05
C PHE A 44 -13.17 -2.96 -9.16
N VAL A 45 -12.98 -2.63 -7.88
CA VAL A 45 -12.21 -3.47 -6.95
C VAL A 45 -12.88 -4.82 -6.75
N ILE A 46 -14.20 -4.85 -6.49
CA ILE A 46 -14.95 -6.09 -6.28
C ILE A 46 -14.90 -6.97 -7.53
N SER A 47 -15.13 -6.40 -8.71
CA SER A 47 -15.08 -7.17 -9.97
C SER A 47 -13.70 -7.76 -10.27
N ASN A 48 -12.60 -7.16 -9.80
CA ASN A 48 -11.26 -7.74 -9.96
C ASN A 48 -10.91 -8.77 -8.88
N LEU A 49 -11.43 -8.64 -7.66
CA LEU A 49 -11.25 -9.63 -6.59
C LEU A 49 -12.07 -10.91 -6.78
N THR A 50 -13.19 -10.82 -7.51
CA THR A 50 -14.09 -11.95 -7.80
C THR A 50 -13.86 -12.54 -9.19
N LYS A 51 -12.93 -12.00 -9.98
CA LYS A 51 -12.46 -12.66 -11.20
C LYS A 51 -11.60 -13.86 -10.81
N GLU A 52 -12.10 -15.06 -11.09
CA GLU A 52 -11.33 -16.31 -11.01
C GLU A 52 -10.18 -16.34 -12.01
#